data_AF-A0A0U1LXA2-F1
#
_entry.id   AF-A0A0U1LXA2-F1
#
_cell.length_a   1.000
_cell.length_b   1.000
_cell.length_c   1.000
_cell.angle_alpha   90.00
_cell.angle_beta   90.00
_cell.angle_gamma   90.00
#
_symmetry.space_group_name_H-M   'P 1'
#
loop_
_entity.id
_entity.type
_entity.pdbx_description
1 polymer ?
#
loop_
_entity_poly.entity_id
_entity_poly.type
_entity_poly.pdbx_seq_one_letter_code
_entity_poly.pdbx_strand_id
1 'polypeptide(L)'
;MKLITTIEPSKRLNFVPSTLHPSSQTKSATMPSEVSDIKQFIEICRRKDASSARIKRNRKTSQTKFKVRCHRFLYTLVLKDSDKADKLKQSLPPALKIEDVSKGGKKKTI
;
A
#
# COMPACT_ATOMS: atom_id res chain seq x y z
N MET A 1 15.57 -34.41 65.12
CA MET A 1 15.48 -32.94 65.10
C MET A 1 15.60 -32.49 63.66
N LYS A 2 14.59 -31.74 63.19
CA LYS A 2 14.43 -31.22 61.82
C LYS A 2 15.53 -30.23 61.47
N LEU A 3 16.05 -30.22 60.24
CA LEU A 3 16.44 -28.97 59.55
C LEU A 3 16.71 -29.21 58.04
N ILE A 4 15.75 -28.74 57.21
CA ILE A 4 15.87 -27.88 56.00
C ILE A 4 16.47 -28.43 54.66
N THR A 5 15.69 -28.48 53.56
CA THR A 5 15.49 -27.46 52.49
C THR A 5 16.60 -27.53 51.42
N THR A 6 16.36 -27.99 50.18
CA THR A 6 15.69 -27.23 49.11
C THR A 6 15.34 -28.16 47.95
N ILE A 7 14.06 -28.18 47.59
CA ILE A 7 13.54 -28.68 46.31
C ILE A 7 13.57 -27.47 45.37
N GLU A 8 13.99 -27.67 44.11
CA GLU A 8 14.01 -26.62 43.08
C GLU A 8 12.72 -26.70 42.24
N PRO A 9 11.80 -25.72 42.29
CA PRO A 9 10.73 -25.61 41.33
C PRO A 9 10.76 -24.24 40.66
N SER A 10 10.99 -24.19 39.35
CA SER A 10 10.29 -23.31 38.42
C SER A 10 11.07 -23.15 37.12
N LYS A 11 10.90 -24.10 36.20
CA LYS A 11 10.99 -23.75 34.77
C LYS A 11 9.73 -22.97 34.42
N ARG A 12 9.89 -21.64 34.49
CA ARG A 12 9.11 -20.59 33.84
C ARG A 12 8.37 -21.15 32.60
N LEU A 13 7.07 -21.34 32.73
CA LEU A 13 6.18 -21.39 31.57
C LEU A 13 6.23 -20.02 30.93
N ASN A 14 6.80 -19.96 29.73
CA ASN A 14 6.90 -18.75 28.93
C ASN A 14 5.47 -18.26 28.60
N PHE A 15 5.09 -17.16 29.24
CA PHE A 15 3.97 -16.35 28.84
C PHE A 15 4.29 -15.75 27.46
N VAL A 16 3.76 -16.36 26.40
CA VAL A 16 3.79 -15.78 25.06
C VAL A 16 2.82 -14.59 25.07
N PRO A 17 3.29 -13.34 24.87
CA PRO A 17 2.39 -12.23 24.67
C PRO A 17 1.64 -12.48 23.36
N SER A 18 0.32 -12.49 23.44
CA SER A 18 -0.60 -12.46 22.31
C SER A 18 -0.16 -11.34 21.36
N THR A 19 0.41 -11.74 20.22
CA THR A 19 0.76 -10.82 19.15
C THR A 19 -0.53 -10.19 18.65
N LEU A 20 -0.75 -8.94 19.05
CA LEU A 20 -1.74 -8.06 18.49
C LEU A 20 -1.48 -7.98 16.98
N HIS A 21 -2.26 -8.71 16.20
CA HIS A 21 -2.17 -8.68 14.75
C HIS A 21 -2.77 -7.35 14.28
N PRO A 22 -1.99 -6.43 13.68
CA PRO A 22 -2.52 -5.13 13.31
C PRO A 22 -3.40 -5.24 12.05
N SER A 23 -4.61 -4.73 12.20
CA SER A 23 -5.50 -4.23 11.15
C SER A 23 -6.03 -5.26 10.15
N SER A 24 -7.21 -5.77 10.48
CA SER A 24 -8.29 -6.02 9.54
C SER A 24 -8.32 -4.89 8.51
N GLN A 25 -7.80 -5.16 7.30
CA GLN A 25 -7.91 -4.24 6.18
C GLN A 25 -9.38 -4.26 5.76
N THR A 26 -10.21 -3.47 6.45
CA THR A 26 -11.57 -3.18 6.02
C THR A 26 -11.42 -2.56 4.63
N LYS A 27 -11.78 -3.33 3.60
CA LYS A 27 -11.94 -2.81 2.24
C LYS A 27 -13.10 -1.82 2.30
N SER A 28 -12.81 -0.59 2.74
CA SER A 28 -13.74 0.51 2.54
C SER A 28 -14.07 0.53 1.05
N ALA A 29 -15.36 0.54 0.74
CA ALA A 29 -15.83 0.62 -0.64
C ALA A 29 -15.37 1.97 -1.21
N THR A 30 -14.14 2.00 -1.72
CA THR A 30 -13.55 3.20 -2.30
C THR A 30 -14.33 3.48 -3.57
N MET A 31 -15.10 4.56 -3.60
CA MET A 31 -15.76 4.97 -4.84
C MET A 31 -14.67 5.33 -5.86
N PRO A 32 -14.56 4.60 -6.98
CA PRO A 32 -13.57 4.92 -8.01
C PRO A 32 -14.09 6.10 -8.84
N SER A 33 -13.17 6.97 -9.27
CA SER A 33 -13.45 8.06 -10.20
C SER A 33 -12.39 8.05 -11.30
N GLU A 34 -12.82 8.23 -12.55
CA GLU A 34 -11.92 8.32 -13.70
C GLU A 34 -11.60 9.78 -14.01
N VAL A 35 -10.35 10.03 -14.37
CA VAL A 35 -9.83 11.34 -14.78
C VAL A 35 -9.30 11.19 -16.19
N SER A 36 -9.79 12.02 -17.12
CA SER A 36 -9.37 12.00 -18.52
C SER A 36 -8.15 12.91 -18.77
N ASP A 37 -8.06 14.03 -18.05
CA ASP A 37 -7.04 15.06 -18.28
C ASP A 37 -5.79 14.86 -17.43
N ILE A 38 -4.62 14.85 -18.10
CA ILE A 38 -3.31 14.71 -17.44
C ILE A 38 -3.04 15.87 -16.47
N LYS A 39 -3.40 17.10 -16.86
CA LYS A 39 -3.18 18.29 -16.01
C LYS A 39 -3.95 18.17 -14.70
N GLN A 40 -5.22 17.79 -14.78
CA GLN A 40 -6.06 17.56 -13.61
C GLN A 40 -5.51 16.43 -12.73
N PHE A 41 -4.99 15.36 -13.36
CA PHE A 41 -4.38 14.25 -12.63
C PHE A 41 -3.13 14.65 -11.85
N ILE A 42 -2.25 15.48 -12.42
CA ILE A 42 -1.07 16.00 -11.71
C ILE A 42 -1.48 16.88 -10.54
N GLU A 43 -2.48 17.73 -10.70
CA GLU A 43 -3.02 18.55 -9.61
C GLU A 43 -3.51 17.68 -8.45
N ILE A 44 -4.21 16.58 -8.77
CA ILE A 44 -4.67 15.61 -7.77
C ILE A 44 -3.50 15.00 -6.99
N CYS A 45 -2.40 14.66 -7.67
CA CYS A 45 -1.22 14.06 -7.04
C CYS A 45 -0.50 15.02 -6.07
N ARG A 46 -0.64 16.34 -6.27
CA ARG A 46 -0.01 17.37 -5.44
C ARG A 46 -0.82 17.75 -4.21
N ARG A 47 -2.09 17.34 -4.14
CA ARG A 47 -2.95 17.64 -2.99
C ARG A 47 -2.49 16.87 -1.74
N LYS A 48 -2.68 17.49 -0.57
CA LYS A 48 -2.38 16.93 0.75
C LYS A 48 -3.14 15.64 1.10
N ASP A 49 -4.26 15.36 0.43
CA ASP A 49 -5.07 14.16 0.67
C ASP A 49 -4.62 12.96 -0.16
N ALA A 50 -3.71 13.14 -1.12
CA ALA A 50 -3.09 12.06 -1.88
C ALA A 50 -2.07 11.32 -1.01
N SER A 51 -2.31 10.02 -0.81
CA SER A 51 -1.52 9.19 0.11
C SER A 51 -0.57 8.23 -0.60
N SER A 52 -1.02 7.63 -1.70
CA SER A 52 -0.22 6.71 -2.51
C SER A 52 -0.71 6.68 -3.95
N ALA A 53 0.19 6.36 -4.87
CA ALA A 53 -0.12 6.11 -6.27
C ALA A 53 0.24 4.67 -6.62
N ARG A 54 -0.66 3.96 -7.28
CA ARG A 54 -0.44 2.61 -7.79
C ARG A 54 -0.41 2.65 -9.31
N ILE A 55 0.68 2.20 -9.90
CA ILE A 55 0.86 2.18 -11.35
C ILE A 55 0.62 0.75 -11.83
N LYS A 56 -0.43 0.55 -12.62
CA LYS A 56 -0.78 -0.77 -13.18
C LYS A 56 -0.60 -0.74 -14.70
N ARG A 57 0.44 -1.40 -15.18
CA ARG A 57 0.58 -1.73 -16.61
C ARG A 57 -0.27 -2.95 -16.96
N ASN A 58 -1.12 -2.84 -17.99
CA ASN A 58 -1.92 -3.94 -18.51
C ASN A 58 -1.31 -4.46 -19.81
N ARG A 59 -0.78 -5.69 -19.78
CA ARG A 59 -0.13 -6.33 -20.94
C ARG A 59 -1.11 -6.68 -22.06
N LYS A 60 -2.39 -6.93 -21.74
CA LYS A 60 -3.39 -7.34 -22.75
C LYS A 60 -3.88 -6.18 -23.61
N THR A 61 -4.01 -4.99 -23.02
CA THR A 61 -4.57 -3.81 -23.68
C THR A 61 -3.54 -2.73 -23.93
N SER A 62 -2.26 -2.99 -23.61
CA SER A 62 -1.15 -2.02 -23.61
C SER A 62 -1.43 -0.71 -22.85
N GLN A 63 -2.44 -0.69 -21.97
CA GLN A 63 -2.79 0.50 -21.21
C GLN A 63 -2.06 0.54 -19.87
N THR A 64 -1.64 1.74 -19.48
CA THR A 64 -1.13 2.03 -18.14
C THR A 64 -2.18 2.79 -17.35
N LYS A 65 -2.56 2.25 -16.19
CA LYS A 65 -3.51 2.87 -15.26
C LYS A 65 -2.76 3.45 -14.07
N PHE A 66 -2.84 4.75 -13.89
CA PHE A 66 -2.32 5.46 -12.72
C PHE A 66 -3.45 5.63 -11.72
N LYS A 67 -3.30 5.03 -10.53
CA LYS A 67 -4.36 5.00 -9.51
C LYS A 67 -3.90 5.73 -8.26
N VAL A 68 -4.41 6.93 -8.01
CA VAL A 68 -4.06 7.72 -6.82
C VAL A 68 -5.10 7.49 -5.74
N ARG A 69 -4.64 7.10 -4.55
CA ARG A 69 -5.48 6.97 -3.37
C ARG A 69 -5.57 8.33 -2.66
N CYS A 70 -6.74 8.93 -2.71
CA CYS A 70 -7.11 10.07 -1.88
C CYS A 70 -7.91 9.59 -0.66
N HIS A 71 -8.33 10.52 0.20
CA HIS A 71 -9.08 10.20 1.42
C HIS A 71 -10.41 9.48 1.11
N ARG A 72 -11.20 10.04 0.18
CA ARG A 72 -12.52 9.51 -0.23
C ARG A 72 -12.43 8.64 -1.47
N PHE A 73 -11.91 9.20 -2.56
CA PHE A 73 -11.94 8.56 -3.89
C PHE A 73 -10.61 7.89 -4.26
N LEU A 74 -10.70 6.96 -5.22
CA LEU A 74 -9.55 6.48 -5.96
C LEU A 74 -9.62 7.05 -7.38
N TYR A 75 -8.70 7.96 -7.70
CA TYR A 75 -8.64 8.57 -9.02
C TYR A 75 -7.83 7.69 -9.96
N THR A 76 -8.39 7.34 -11.11
CA THR A 76 -7.69 6.55 -12.13
C THR A 76 -7.54 7.37 -13.41
N LEU A 77 -6.31 7.52 -13.88
CA LEU A 77 -6.02 7.96 -15.25
C LEU A 77 -5.60 6.76 -16.09
N VAL A 78 -6.17 6.60 -17.27
CA VAL A 78 -5.85 5.53 -18.22
C VAL A 78 -5.10 6.13 -19.41
N LEU A 79 -3.86 5.70 -19.64
CA LEU A 79 -3.07 6.07 -20.81
C LEU A 79 -2.84 4.86 -21.70
N LYS A 80 -2.93 5.06 -23.02
CA LYS A 80 -2.60 4.05 -24.04
C LYS A 80 -1.13 4.10 -24.45
N ASP A 81 -0.52 5.28 -24.41
CA ASP A 81 0.88 5.50 -24.83
C ASP A 81 1.84 5.19 -23.67
N SER A 82 2.76 4.24 -23.87
CA SER A 82 3.78 3.88 -22.87
C SER A 82 4.73 5.04 -22.57
N ASP A 83 5.18 5.75 -23.59
CA ASP A 83 6.22 6.77 -23.44
C ASP A 83 5.70 7.98 -22.66
N LYS A 84 4.43 8.35 -22.87
CA LYS A 84 3.76 9.38 -22.07
C LYS A 84 3.55 8.92 -20.64
N ALA A 85 3.27 7.63 -20.44
CA ALA A 85 3.12 7.07 -19.10
C ALA A 85 4.44 7.12 -18.31
N ASP A 86 5.57 6.81 -18.95
CA ASP A 86 6.88 6.87 -18.29
C ASP A 86 7.28 8.32 -17.94
N LYS A 87 7.00 9.28 -18.83
CA LYS A 87 7.13 10.72 -18.53
C LYS A 87 6.21 11.15 -17.38
N LEU A 88 4.96 10.69 -17.39
CA LEU A 88 4.01 11.03 -16.33
C LEU A 88 4.46 10.50 -14.97
N LYS A 89 5.05 9.30 -14.93
CA LYS A 89 5.61 8.71 -13.72
C LYS A 89 6.73 9.57 -13.14
N GLN A 90 7.57 10.19 -13.98
CA GLN A 90 8.63 11.11 -13.56
C GLN A 90 8.09 12.45 -13.06
N SER A 91 6.96 12.91 -13.60
CA SER A 91 6.30 14.15 -13.14
C SER A 91 5.55 14.01 -11.81
N LEU A 92 5.39 12.79 -11.30
CA LEU A 92 4.75 12.58 -10.00
C LEU A 92 5.63 13.13 -8.88
N PRO A 93 5.03 13.76 -7.85
CA PRO A 93 5.81 14.26 -6.72
C PRO A 93 6.53 13.12 -5.99
N PRO A 94 7.85 13.24 -5.72
CA PRO A 94 8.64 12.16 -5.10
C PRO A 94 8.22 11.86 -3.66
N ALA A 95 7.53 12.80 -3.00
CA ALA A 95 6.95 12.59 -1.67
C ALA A 95 5.75 11.62 -1.67
N LEU A 96 5.15 11.36 -2.84
CA LEU A 96 4.01 10.44 -2.97
C LEU A 96 4.52 9.00 -3.02
N LYS A 97 3.95 8.11 -2.20
CA LYS A 97 4.32 6.70 -2.18
C LYS A 97 3.87 6.02 -3.48
N ILE A 98 4.80 5.70 -4.36
CA ILE A 98 4.53 5.04 -5.64
C ILE A 98 4.74 3.52 -5.52
N GLU A 99 3.70 2.73 -5.84
CA GLU A 99 3.74 1.28 -5.89
C GLU A 99 3.50 0.80 -7.34
N ASP A 100 4.48 0.10 -7.92
CA ASP A 100 4.30 -0.56 -9.21
C ASP A 100 3.58 -1.91 -9.02
N VAL A 101 2.38 -2.05 -9.58
CA VAL A 101 1.59 -3.28 -9.48
C VAL A 101 1.88 -4.15 -10.71
N SER A 102 3.01 -4.87 -10.68
CA SER A 102 3.21 -6.05 -11.50
C SER A 102 2.38 -7.21 -10.91
N LYS A 103 1.83 -8.09 -11.76
CA LYS A 103 1.08 -9.25 -11.25
C LYS A 103 2.09 -10.20 -10.57
N GLY A 104 2.26 -10.08 -9.26
CA GLY A 104 3.14 -10.95 -8.47
C GLY A 104 4.26 -10.19 -7.76
N GLY A 105 3.98 -9.73 -6.55
CA GLY A 105 4.99 -9.27 -5.59
C GLY A 105 4.57 -9.74 -4.20
N LYS A 106 5.24 -10.78 -3.70
CA LYS A 106 5.08 -11.30 -2.34
C LYS A 106 5.29 -10.14 -1.36
N LYS A 107 4.36 -9.88 -0.43
CA LYS A 107 4.65 -9.05 0.74
C LYS A 107 5.91 -9.63 1.40
N LYS A 108 7.01 -8.88 1.44
CA LYS A 108 8.05 -9.14 2.45
C LYS A 108 7.45 -8.70 3.78
N THR A 109 6.87 -9.65 4.50
CA THR A 109 6.61 -9.53 5.92
C THR A 109 7.97 -9.62 6.60
N ILE A 110 8.38 -8.57 7.29
CA ILE A 110 9.43 -8.65 8.32
C ILE A 110 8.73 -9.11 9.60
#